data_AF-A0A7S1AUZ9-F1
#
_entry.id   AF-A0A7S1AUZ9-F1
#
_cell.length_a   1.000
_cell.length_b   1.000
_cell.length_c   1.000
_cell.angle_alpha   90.00
_cell.angle_beta   90.00
_cell.angle_gamma   90.00
#
_symmetry.space_group_name_H-M   'P 1'
#
loop_
_entity.id
_entity.type
_entity.pdbx_description
1 polymer ?
#
loop_
_entity_poly.entity_id
_entity_poly.type
_entity_poly.pdbx_seq_one_letter_code
_entity_poly.pdbx_strand_id
1 'polypeptide(L)'
;MSTQKSKSSEDLGFSNHLAVRLPLTDKFIDHPLLCKLCANAQTREKCLKILQYTSKLIAYFLQKGGKEWEALAKLLSTARRCFKLLRWVKHFDDLKDAAAEGSASFRSALYLDVGCNLVADISEDMCSLEKIGFIRKGRLPARAEYYSNWCQLVLAVVEIYVSKVKAERAVWKANSSPSIDNQRKSLLARLEMSKFVADLFKAFWDCEMSFANELLFILSGLWAAMVSTHKYAIKAAK
;
A
#
# COMPACT_ATOMS: atom_id res chain seq x y z
N MET A 1 2.07 53.11 14.03
CA MET A 1 0.67 52.60 14.03
C MET A 1 0.71 51.18 13.49
N SER A 2 0.62 50.21 14.39
CA SER A 2 0.72 48.76 14.13
C SER A 2 -0.68 48.17 14.19
N THR A 3 -1.18 47.65 13.07
CA THR A 3 -2.52 47.06 12.99
C THR A 3 -2.41 45.55 13.14
N GLN A 4 -2.66 45.05 14.36
CA GLN A 4 -2.94 43.65 14.64
C GLN A 4 -4.20 43.21 13.88
N LYS A 5 -4.07 42.27 12.94
CA LYS A 5 -5.22 41.52 12.41
C LYS A 5 -5.52 40.35 13.34
N SER A 6 -6.62 40.50 14.08
CA SER A 6 -7.26 39.49 14.90
C SER A 6 -7.67 38.28 14.06
N LYS A 7 -7.31 37.08 14.53
CA LYS A 7 -7.94 35.81 14.17
C LYS A 7 -9.41 35.86 14.59
N SER A 8 -10.34 35.73 13.65
CA SER A 8 -11.70 35.27 13.94
C SER A 8 -11.80 33.80 13.56
N SER A 9 -11.78 33.00 14.61
CA SER A 9 -12.25 31.62 14.68
C SER A 9 -13.75 31.58 14.40
N GLU A 10 -14.14 30.99 13.27
CA GLU A 10 -15.48 30.41 13.12
C GLU A 10 -15.37 28.91 13.36
N ASP A 11 -15.74 28.55 14.59
CA ASP A 11 -16.06 27.21 15.05
C ASP A 11 -17.24 26.66 14.24
N LEU A 12 -16.95 25.79 13.27
CA LEU A 12 -17.91 24.78 12.84
C LEU A 12 -17.76 23.57 13.75
N GLY A 13 -18.63 23.55 14.77
CA GLY A 13 -18.73 22.50 15.78
C GLY A 13 -18.91 21.12 15.17
N PHE A 14 -17.85 20.32 15.21
CA PHE A 14 -17.95 18.87 15.29
C PHE A 14 -17.73 18.47 16.75
N SER A 15 -18.82 18.03 17.38
CA SER A 15 -18.93 17.60 18.77
C SER A 15 -17.79 16.68 19.24
N ASN A 16 -17.43 16.88 20.50
CA ASN A 16 -16.63 16.02 21.38
C ASN A 16 -17.02 14.53 21.35
N HIS A 17 -16.58 13.78 20.35
CA HIS A 17 -16.64 12.32 20.35
C HIS A 17 -15.23 11.74 20.45
N LEU A 18 -14.87 11.28 21.66
CA LEU A 18 -13.75 10.38 21.95
C LEU A 18 -12.41 10.79 21.29
N ALA A 19 -11.84 11.92 21.72
CA ALA A 19 -10.48 12.27 21.36
C ALA A 19 -9.50 11.29 22.05
N VAL A 20 -9.14 10.20 21.37
CA VAL A 20 -8.17 9.22 21.87
C VAL A 20 -6.80 9.89 21.90
N ARG A 21 -6.19 9.96 23.09
CA ARG A 21 -4.84 10.51 23.27
C ARG A 21 -3.79 9.41 23.02
N LEU A 22 -2.72 9.75 22.31
CA LEU A 22 -1.60 8.83 22.15
C LEU A 22 -0.92 8.61 23.50
N PRO A 23 -0.65 7.35 23.91
CA PRO A 23 0.06 7.06 25.14
C PRO A 23 1.40 7.79 25.17
N LEU A 24 1.74 8.37 26.32
CA LEU A 24 3.00 9.09 26.55
C LEU A 24 3.20 10.36 25.68
N THR A 25 2.13 10.94 25.14
CA THR A 25 2.20 12.21 24.41
C THR A 25 1.02 13.13 24.72
N ASP A 26 1.19 14.43 24.46
CA ASP A 26 0.11 15.42 24.54
C ASP A 26 -0.74 15.50 23.27
N LYS A 27 -0.49 14.61 22.31
CA LYS A 27 -1.16 14.62 21.01
C LYS A 27 -2.41 13.77 21.03
N PHE A 28 -3.49 14.32 20.49
CA PHE A 28 -4.69 13.57 20.16
C PHE A 28 -4.51 12.87 18.82
N ILE A 29 -5.16 11.71 18.68
CA ILE A 29 -5.22 10.98 17.43
C ILE A 29 -6.16 11.74 16.50
N ASP A 30 -5.59 12.50 15.57
CA ASP A 30 -6.28 13.10 14.44
C ASP A 30 -5.92 12.38 13.13
N HIS A 31 -6.69 12.64 12.08
CA HIS A 31 -6.46 12.03 10.77
C HIS A 31 -5.04 12.32 10.20
N PRO A 32 -4.52 13.57 10.24
CA PRO A 32 -3.15 13.85 9.81
C PRO A 32 -2.08 13.05 10.56
N LEU A 33 -2.21 12.86 11.87
CA LEU A 33 -1.29 12.08 12.67
C LEU A 33 -1.36 10.59 12.33
N LEU A 34 -2.56 10.04 12.14
CA LEU A 34 -2.75 8.67 11.65
C LEU A 34 -2.05 8.45 10.30
N CYS A 35 -2.26 9.34 9.32
CA CYS A 35 -1.60 9.26 8.02
C CYS A 35 -0.07 9.27 8.13
N LYS A 36 0.50 10.07 9.04
CA LYS A 36 1.96 10.10 9.31
C LYS A 36 2.46 8.79 9.92
N LEU A 37 1.74 8.24 10.91
CA LEU A 37 2.09 6.97 11.53
C LEU A 37 2.03 5.82 10.50
N CYS A 38 0.97 5.78 9.69
CA CYS A 38 0.83 4.81 8.60
C CYS A 38 1.97 4.95 7.58
N ALA A 39 2.37 6.16 7.20
CA ALA A 39 3.49 6.38 6.28
C ALA A 39 4.82 5.86 6.83
N ASN A 40 5.12 6.09 8.11
CA ASN A 40 6.32 5.57 8.75
C ASN A 40 6.30 4.04 8.86
N ALA A 41 5.13 3.46 9.17
CA ALA A 41 4.94 2.01 9.20
C ALA A 41 5.15 1.38 7.81
N GLN A 42 4.71 2.05 6.73
CA GLN A 42 4.87 1.58 5.36
C GLN A 42 6.33 1.39 4.96
N THR A 43 7.23 2.32 5.27
CA THR A 43 8.66 2.16 4.93
C THR A 43 9.26 0.93 5.63
N ARG A 44 8.97 0.74 6.91
CA ARG A 44 9.40 -0.43 7.68
C ARG A 44 8.83 -1.73 7.10
N GLU A 45 7.55 -1.72 6.73
CA GLU A 45 6.87 -2.84 6.08
C GLU A 45 7.54 -3.26 4.78
N LYS A 46 7.97 -2.30 3.94
CA LYS A 46 8.65 -2.61 2.67
C LYS A 46 10.05 -3.18 2.86
N CYS A 47 10.83 -2.67 3.82
CA CYS A 47 12.14 -3.24 4.14
C CYS A 47 12.01 -4.70 4.62
N LEU A 48 11.06 -4.97 5.51
CA LEU A 48 10.76 -6.33 5.93
C LEU A 48 10.25 -7.20 4.78
N LYS A 49 9.51 -6.64 3.80
CA LYS A 49 9.07 -7.37 2.59
C LYS A 49 10.27 -7.83 1.77
N ILE A 50 11.27 -6.98 1.57
CA ILE A 50 12.51 -7.34 0.86
C ILE A 50 13.19 -8.50 1.58
N LEU A 51 13.45 -8.36 2.89
CA LEU A 51 14.10 -9.41 3.67
C LEU A 51 13.32 -10.73 3.61
N GLN A 52 11.98 -10.68 3.72
CA GLN A 52 11.13 -11.86 3.63
C GLN A 52 11.30 -12.59 2.30
N TYR A 53 11.21 -11.86 1.18
CA TYR A 53 11.29 -12.50 -0.14
C TYR A 53 12.71 -12.93 -0.50
N THR A 54 13.74 -12.23 0.00
CA THR A 54 15.12 -12.71 -0.06
C THR A 54 15.28 -14.03 0.71
N SER A 55 14.74 -14.13 1.93
CA SER A 55 14.77 -15.38 2.70
C SER A 55 14.02 -16.51 1.99
N LYS A 56 12.86 -16.23 1.37
CA LYS A 56 12.15 -17.22 0.54
C LYS A 56 12.98 -17.69 -0.65
N LEU A 57 13.67 -16.77 -1.33
CA LEU A 57 14.50 -17.09 -2.47
C LEU A 57 15.69 -17.97 -2.07
N ILE A 58 16.34 -17.65 -0.96
CA ILE A 58 17.42 -18.47 -0.39
C ILE A 58 16.88 -19.86 -0.02
N ALA A 59 15.74 -19.94 0.66
CA ALA A 59 15.10 -21.21 1.01
C ALA A 59 14.80 -22.07 -0.23
N TYR A 60 14.27 -21.44 -1.28
CA TYR A 60 13.92 -22.12 -2.54
C TYR A 60 15.15 -22.79 -3.19
N PHE A 61 16.32 -22.14 -3.16
CA PHE A 61 17.54 -22.72 -3.71
C PHE A 61 18.26 -23.68 -2.75
N LEU A 62 18.15 -23.47 -1.43
CA LEU A 62 18.77 -24.32 -0.42
C LEU A 62 17.86 -25.51 -0.06
N GLN A 63 17.88 -26.56 -0.88
CA GLN A 63 17.15 -27.80 -0.61
C GLN A 63 17.49 -28.42 0.76
N LYS A 64 18.76 -28.33 1.20
CA LYS A 64 19.21 -28.66 2.55
C LYS A 64 19.55 -27.37 3.30
N GLY A 65 18.89 -27.11 4.43
CA GLY A 65 19.06 -25.89 5.23
C GLY A 65 18.02 -24.79 4.97
N GLY A 66 17.15 -24.93 3.96
CA GLY A 66 16.11 -23.95 3.65
C GLY A 66 15.07 -23.73 4.76
N LYS A 67 14.87 -24.71 5.67
CA LYS A 67 13.86 -24.65 6.74
C LYS A 67 14.01 -23.43 7.67
N GLU A 68 15.24 -23.05 8.00
CA GLU A 68 15.52 -21.88 8.84
C GLU A 68 15.14 -20.58 8.12
N TRP A 69 15.43 -20.51 6.82
CA TRP A 69 15.07 -19.39 5.97
C TRP A 69 13.57 -19.28 5.71
N GLU A 70 12.86 -20.42 5.61
CA GLU A 70 11.40 -20.46 5.57
C GLU A 70 10.78 -19.96 6.88
N ALA A 71 11.32 -20.40 8.02
CA ALA A 71 10.89 -19.95 9.33
C ALA A 71 11.09 -18.43 9.50
N LEU A 72 12.26 -17.92 9.09
CA LEU A 72 12.55 -16.50 9.06
C LEU A 72 11.57 -15.74 8.14
N ALA A 73 11.32 -16.24 6.93
CA ALA A 73 10.36 -15.64 6.01
C ALA A 73 8.94 -15.58 6.61
N LYS A 74 8.52 -16.63 7.33
CA LYS A 74 7.23 -16.67 8.03
C LYS A 74 7.16 -15.66 9.18
N LEU A 75 8.23 -15.53 9.96
CA LEU A 75 8.33 -14.55 11.04
C LEU A 75 8.26 -13.12 10.49
N LEU A 76 9.05 -12.81 9.46
CA LEU A 76 9.04 -11.51 8.78
C LEU A 76 7.67 -11.19 8.18
N SER A 77 7.00 -12.18 7.56
CA SER A 77 5.62 -12.05 7.07
C SER A 77 4.64 -11.65 8.17
N THR A 78 4.76 -12.29 9.34
CA THR A 78 3.90 -12.01 10.50
C THR A 78 4.17 -10.62 11.06
N ALA A 79 5.44 -10.25 11.24
CA ALA A 79 5.84 -8.92 11.71
C ALA A 79 5.34 -7.80 10.78
N ARG A 80 5.37 -8.02 9.46
CA ARG A 80 4.87 -7.07 8.46
C ARG A 80 3.38 -6.78 8.60
N ARG A 81 2.56 -7.77 8.94
CA ARG A 81 1.11 -7.60 9.09
C ARG A 81 0.79 -6.51 10.11
N CYS A 82 1.56 -6.41 11.20
CA CYS A 82 1.41 -5.36 12.21
C CYS A 82 1.61 -3.95 11.62
N PHE A 83 2.49 -3.79 10.62
CA PHE A 83 2.75 -2.50 9.96
C PHE A 83 1.80 -2.21 8.79
N LYS A 84 0.95 -3.17 8.41
CA LYS A 84 -0.05 -3.01 7.35
C LYS A 84 -1.41 -2.54 7.87
N LEU A 85 -1.73 -2.84 9.13
CA LEU A 85 -3.02 -2.51 9.72
C LEU A 85 -3.38 -1.05 9.54
N LEU A 86 -4.67 -0.79 9.29
CA LEU A 86 -5.26 0.54 9.16
C LEU A 86 -4.69 1.34 7.98
N ARG A 87 -4.06 0.68 7.00
CA ARG A 87 -3.59 1.36 5.78
C ARG A 87 -4.72 2.02 5.01
N TRP A 88 -5.92 1.44 5.07
CA TRP A 88 -7.10 1.95 4.40
C TRP A 88 -7.48 3.38 4.80
N VAL A 89 -7.08 3.85 6.00
CA VAL A 89 -7.30 5.24 6.44
C VAL A 89 -6.68 6.23 5.47
N LYS A 90 -5.55 5.87 4.84
CA LYS A 90 -4.86 6.75 3.90
C LYS A 90 -5.67 7.03 2.63
N HIS A 91 -6.62 6.16 2.29
CA HIS A 91 -7.44 6.31 1.09
C HIS A 91 -8.46 7.45 1.18
N PHE A 92 -8.73 7.99 2.37
CA PHE A 92 -9.53 9.22 2.49
C PHE A 92 -8.82 10.45 1.92
N ASP A 93 -7.48 10.49 1.98
CA ASP A 93 -6.72 11.53 1.29
C ASP A 93 -6.70 11.27 -0.22
N ASP A 94 -6.59 10.01 -0.65
CA ASP A 94 -6.67 9.64 -2.07
C ASP A 94 -8.04 10.01 -2.69
N LEU A 95 -9.14 9.96 -1.92
CA LEU A 95 -10.47 10.43 -2.35
C LEU A 95 -10.49 11.93 -2.63
N LYS A 96 -9.80 12.74 -1.81
CA LYS A 96 -9.72 14.20 -2.02
C LYS A 96 -8.94 14.51 -3.28
N ASP A 97 -7.81 13.81 -3.48
CA ASP A 97 -6.99 13.94 -4.68
C ASP A 97 -7.77 13.52 -5.94
N ALA A 98 -8.56 12.44 -5.86
CA ALA A 98 -9.45 12.03 -6.94
C ALA A 98 -10.53 13.09 -7.23
N ALA A 99 -11.17 13.64 -6.19
CA ALA A 99 -12.20 14.67 -6.36
C ALA A 99 -11.67 15.95 -7.02
N ALA A 100 -10.40 16.30 -6.79
CA ALA A 100 -9.74 17.45 -7.38
C ALA A 100 -9.35 17.26 -8.86
N GLU A 101 -9.43 16.05 -9.41
CA GLU A 101 -9.03 15.78 -10.79
C GLU A 101 -10.01 16.38 -11.81
N GLY A 102 -9.51 17.17 -12.76
CA GLY A 102 -10.35 17.84 -13.77
C GLY A 102 -10.98 16.90 -14.80
N SER A 103 -10.32 15.81 -15.17
CA SER A 103 -10.86 14.85 -16.15
C SER A 103 -11.88 13.90 -15.53
N ALA A 104 -13.12 13.90 -16.00
CA ALA A 104 -14.19 13.03 -15.48
C ALA A 104 -13.89 11.53 -15.65
N SER A 105 -13.31 11.13 -16.78
CA SER A 105 -12.96 9.73 -17.04
C SER A 105 -11.84 9.25 -16.12
N PHE A 106 -10.81 10.07 -15.94
CA PHE A 106 -9.70 9.72 -15.06
C PHE A 106 -10.10 9.79 -13.57
N ARG A 107 -10.95 10.75 -13.20
CA ARG A 107 -11.57 10.81 -11.86
C ARG A 107 -12.32 9.53 -11.54
N SER A 108 -13.12 9.02 -12.48
CA SER A 108 -13.84 7.76 -12.31
C SER A 108 -12.89 6.57 -12.11
N ALA A 109 -11.79 6.52 -12.86
CA ALA A 109 -10.75 5.51 -12.68
C ALA A 109 -10.06 5.61 -11.31
N LEU A 110 -9.83 6.83 -10.80
CA LEU A 110 -9.28 7.04 -9.45
C LEU A 110 -10.26 6.64 -8.35
N TYR A 111 -11.56 6.90 -8.50
CA TYR A 111 -12.55 6.41 -7.53
C TYR A 111 -12.64 4.89 -7.50
N LEU A 112 -12.56 4.25 -8.68
CA LEU A 112 -12.49 2.79 -8.76
C LEU A 112 -11.24 2.25 -8.06
N ASP A 113 -10.07 2.86 -8.32
CA ASP A 113 -8.79 2.54 -7.66
C ASP A 113 -8.95 2.59 -6.13
N VAL A 114 -9.48 3.69 -5.62
CA VAL A 114 -9.69 3.91 -4.18
C VAL A 114 -10.68 2.91 -3.58
N GLY A 115 -11.81 2.66 -4.24
CA GLY A 115 -12.80 1.69 -3.77
C GLY A 115 -12.24 0.26 -3.69
N CYS A 116 -11.52 -0.18 -4.71
CA CYS A 116 -10.86 -1.49 -4.72
C CYS A 116 -9.77 -1.59 -3.63
N ASN A 117 -8.95 -0.55 -3.47
CA ASN A 117 -7.93 -0.48 -2.43
C ASN A 117 -8.55 -0.59 -1.02
N LEU A 118 -9.61 0.16 -0.75
CA LEU A 118 -10.32 0.15 0.52
C LEU A 118 -10.84 -1.25 0.88
N VAL A 119 -11.51 -1.93 -0.05
CA VAL A 119 -12.04 -3.30 0.16
C VAL A 119 -10.90 -4.29 0.37
N ALA A 120 -9.84 -4.20 -0.44
CA ALA A 120 -8.69 -5.08 -0.35
C ALA A 120 -7.95 -4.93 0.99
N ASP A 121 -7.71 -3.70 1.44
CA ASP A 121 -7.04 -3.43 2.72
C ASP A 121 -7.90 -3.83 3.92
N ILE A 122 -9.22 -3.55 3.92
CA ILE A 122 -10.11 -3.97 5.01
C ILE A 122 -10.16 -5.50 5.11
N SER A 123 -10.29 -6.20 3.97
CA SER A 123 -10.31 -7.66 3.96
C SER A 123 -8.97 -8.26 4.41
N GLU A 124 -7.83 -7.66 4.02
CA GLU A 124 -6.49 -8.08 4.46
C GLU A 124 -6.31 -7.85 5.96
N ASP A 125 -6.80 -6.72 6.49
CA ASP A 125 -6.73 -6.38 7.91
C ASP A 125 -7.51 -7.40 8.76
N MET A 126 -8.74 -7.74 8.37
CA MET A 126 -9.54 -8.77 9.05
C MET A 126 -8.78 -10.10 9.16
N CYS A 127 -8.25 -10.59 8.04
CA CYS A 127 -7.48 -11.84 8.01
C CYS A 127 -6.16 -11.72 8.80
N SER A 128 -5.55 -10.54 8.77
CA SER A 128 -4.31 -10.27 9.49
C SER A 128 -4.52 -10.30 10.99
N LEU A 129 -5.59 -9.69 11.51
CA LEU A 129 -5.93 -9.66 12.94
C LEU A 129 -6.02 -11.06 13.57
N GLU A 130 -6.54 -12.06 12.85
CA GLU A 130 -6.53 -13.45 13.32
C GLU A 130 -5.11 -14.05 13.32
N LYS A 131 -4.33 -13.79 12.27
CA LYS A 131 -2.96 -14.33 12.12
C LYS A 131 -1.97 -13.76 13.15
N ILE A 132 -2.15 -12.52 13.57
CA ILE A 132 -1.34 -11.89 14.63
C ILE A 132 -1.86 -12.19 16.04
N GLY A 133 -3.03 -12.84 16.17
CA GLY A 133 -3.58 -13.30 17.44
C GLY A 133 -4.45 -12.29 18.19
N PHE A 134 -4.85 -11.17 17.57
CA PHE A 134 -5.85 -10.26 18.17
C PHE A 134 -7.26 -10.88 18.12
N ILE A 135 -7.55 -11.65 17.07
CA ILE A 135 -8.77 -12.48 16.97
C ILE A 135 -8.38 -13.93 17.26
N ARG A 136 -9.21 -14.65 18.03
CA ARG A 136 -9.01 -16.07 18.31
C ARG A 136 -9.03 -16.87 17.00
N LYS A 137 -8.04 -17.75 16.80
CA LYS A 137 -7.93 -18.64 15.64
C LYS A 137 -9.20 -19.47 15.43
N GLY A 138 -9.66 -19.54 14.18
CA GLY A 138 -10.84 -20.29 13.76
C GLY A 138 -12.14 -19.52 13.89
N ARG A 139 -12.08 -18.22 14.20
CA ARG A 139 -13.27 -17.36 14.30
C ARG A 139 -13.66 -16.80 12.94
N LEU A 140 -12.70 -16.61 12.04
CA LEU A 140 -13.00 -16.29 10.65
C LEU A 140 -13.28 -17.58 9.87
N PRO A 141 -14.28 -17.58 8.96
CA PRO A 141 -14.48 -18.72 8.08
C PRO A 141 -13.29 -18.87 7.15
N ALA A 142 -12.93 -20.10 6.78
CA ALA A 142 -11.82 -20.37 5.84
C ALA A 142 -11.96 -19.60 4.52
N ARG A 143 -13.20 -19.30 4.09
CA ARG A 143 -13.50 -18.50 2.90
C ARG A 143 -13.06 -17.03 3.01
N ALA A 144 -12.81 -16.50 4.21
CA ALA A 144 -12.38 -15.11 4.39
C ALA A 144 -10.99 -14.85 3.78
N GLU A 145 -10.05 -15.79 3.96
CA GLU A 145 -8.72 -15.68 3.35
C GLU A 145 -8.80 -15.75 1.83
N TYR A 146 -9.61 -16.69 1.31
CA TYR A 146 -9.87 -16.80 -0.13
C TYR A 146 -10.45 -15.50 -0.69
N TYR A 147 -11.49 -14.95 -0.05
CA TYR A 147 -12.08 -13.68 -0.44
C TYR A 147 -11.06 -12.53 -0.45
N SER A 148 -10.23 -12.42 0.60
CA SER A 148 -9.18 -11.39 0.66
C SER A 148 -8.17 -11.54 -0.48
N ASN A 149 -7.75 -12.75 -0.82
CA ASN A 149 -6.84 -13.00 -1.94
C ASN A 149 -7.46 -12.59 -3.29
N TRP A 150 -8.76 -12.86 -3.49
CA TRP A 150 -9.48 -12.40 -4.69
C TRP A 150 -9.62 -10.88 -4.76
N CYS A 151 -9.87 -10.20 -3.63
CA CYS A 151 -9.87 -8.74 -3.59
C CYS A 151 -8.50 -8.17 -4.00
N GLN A 152 -7.40 -8.80 -3.57
CA GLN A 152 -6.04 -8.41 -3.97
C GLN A 152 -5.79 -8.66 -5.46
N LEU A 153 -6.35 -9.74 -6.04
CA LEU A 153 -6.27 -9.99 -7.47
C LEU A 153 -7.03 -8.93 -8.29
N VAL A 154 -8.26 -8.63 -7.91
CA VAL A 154 -9.06 -7.57 -8.56
C VAL A 154 -8.35 -6.23 -8.44
N LEU A 155 -7.83 -5.90 -7.26
CA LEU A 155 -7.05 -4.69 -7.04
C LEU A 155 -5.84 -4.62 -7.98
N ALA A 156 -5.04 -5.68 -8.09
CA ALA A 156 -3.86 -5.69 -8.96
C ALA A 156 -4.22 -5.40 -10.43
N VAL A 157 -5.35 -5.93 -10.92
CA VAL A 157 -5.84 -5.64 -12.28
C VAL A 157 -6.24 -4.17 -12.43
N VAL A 158 -6.98 -3.62 -11.46
CA VAL A 158 -7.39 -2.21 -11.45
C VAL A 158 -6.17 -1.30 -11.37
N GLU A 159 -5.21 -1.59 -10.50
CA GLU A 159 -3.97 -0.81 -10.36
C GLU A 159 -3.14 -0.81 -11.64
N ILE A 160 -3.07 -1.92 -12.38
CA ILE A 160 -2.42 -1.97 -13.71
C ILE A 160 -3.12 -1.02 -14.68
N TYR A 161 -4.45 -1.10 -14.77
CA TYR A 161 -5.23 -0.23 -15.66
C TYR A 161 -5.02 1.25 -15.33
N VAL A 162 -5.22 1.63 -14.06
CA VAL A 162 -5.10 3.01 -13.60
C VAL A 162 -3.67 3.51 -13.75
N SER A 163 -2.68 2.66 -13.49
CA SER A 163 -1.25 3.02 -13.62
C SER A 163 -0.82 3.19 -15.07
N LYS A 164 -1.38 2.39 -15.99
CA LYS A 164 -1.18 2.60 -17.43
C LYS A 164 -1.66 3.99 -17.85
N VAL A 165 -2.88 4.38 -17.45
CA VAL A 165 -3.42 5.71 -17.73
C VAL A 165 -2.57 6.81 -17.08
N LYS A 166 -2.13 6.64 -15.82
CA LYS A 166 -1.21 7.56 -15.12
C LYS A 166 0.12 7.70 -15.89
N ALA A 167 0.69 6.60 -16.36
CA ALA A 167 1.94 6.59 -17.11
C ALA A 167 1.82 7.28 -18.48
N GLU A 168 0.75 7.01 -19.23
CA GLU A 168 0.48 7.67 -20.51
C GLU A 168 0.33 9.19 -20.35
N ARG A 169 -0.43 9.65 -19.34
CA ARG A 169 -0.53 11.09 -19.02
C ARG A 169 0.82 11.69 -18.61
N ALA A 170 1.64 10.97 -17.85
CA ALA A 170 2.96 11.44 -17.44
C ALA A 170 3.94 11.55 -18.62
N VAL A 171 3.91 10.58 -19.54
CA VAL A 171 4.70 10.61 -20.79
C VAL A 171 4.24 11.77 -21.67
N TRP A 172 2.93 11.93 -21.87
CA TRP A 172 2.39 13.05 -22.65
C TRP A 172 2.84 14.40 -22.08
N LYS A 173 2.72 14.61 -20.76
CA LYS A 173 3.21 15.83 -20.10
C LYS A 173 4.72 16.03 -20.26
N ALA A 174 5.51 14.97 -20.17
CA ALA A 174 6.97 15.04 -20.36
C ALA A 174 7.36 15.42 -21.79
N ASN A 175 6.55 15.02 -22.79
CA ASN A 175 6.78 15.36 -24.18
C ASN A 175 6.28 16.77 -24.52
N SER A 176 5.13 17.18 -24.01
CA SER A 176 4.54 18.51 -24.24
C SER A 176 5.21 19.62 -23.45
N SER A 177 5.87 19.30 -22.33
CA SER A 177 6.58 20.26 -21.49
C SER A 177 7.85 19.62 -20.93
N PRO A 178 8.91 19.53 -21.75
CA PRO A 178 10.13 18.83 -21.39
C PRO A 178 10.83 19.53 -20.23
N SER A 179 10.84 18.86 -19.07
CA SER A 179 11.62 19.23 -17.90
C SER A 179 12.18 17.97 -17.26
N ILE A 180 13.32 18.08 -16.57
CA ILE A 180 13.93 16.95 -15.84
C ILE A 180 12.92 16.35 -14.86
N ASP A 181 12.11 17.18 -14.21
CA ASP A 181 11.09 16.72 -13.27
C ASP A 181 9.96 15.94 -13.94
N ASN A 182 9.50 16.37 -15.11
CA ASN A 182 8.47 15.66 -15.85
C ASN A 182 9.00 14.33 -16.41
N GLN A 183 10.26 14.29 -16.87
CA GLN A 183 10.93 13.06 -17.28
C GLN A 183 11.07 12.08 -16.10
N ARG A 184 11.51 12.55 -14.93
CA ARG A 184 11.59 11.71 -13.71
C ARG A 184 10.23 11.18 -13.28
N LYS A 185 9.17 12.00 -13.33
CA LYS A 185 7.79 11.57 -13.04
C LYS A 185 7.32 10.48 -14.01
N SER A 186 7.61 10.64 -15.31
CA SER A 186 7.30 9.64 -16.33
C SER A 186 8.03 8.31 -16.08
N LEU A 187 9.33 8.35 -15.81
CA LEU A 187 10.12 7.15 -15.48
C LEU A 187 9.60 6.44 -14.22
N LEU A 188 9.26 7.21 -13.17
CA LEU A 188 8.67 6.66 -11.95
C LEU A 188 7.32 6.00 -12.20
N ALA A 189 6.48 6.58 -13.06
CA ALA A 189 5.19 5.99 -13.42
C ALA A 189 5.36 4.66 -14.18
N ARG A 190 6.34 4.57 -15.09
CA ARG A 190 6.67 3.31 -15.79
C ARG A 190 7.22 2.25 -14.84
N LEU A 191 8.09 2.65 -13.91
CA LEU A 191 8.61 1.74 -12.89
C LEU A 191 7.48 1.22 -11.98
N GLU A 192 6.56 2.09 -11.58
CA GLU A 192 5.39 1.72 -10.79
C GLU A 192 4.46 0.74 -11.53
N MET A 193 4.28 0.91 -12.84
CA MET A 193 3.54 -0.06 -13.66
C MET A 193 4.16 -1.47 -13.58
N SER A 194 5.50 -1.57 -13.64
CA SER A 194 6.19 -2.88 -13.51
C SER A 194 5.95 -3.55 -12.15
N LYS A 195 5.81 -2.75 -11.09
CA LYS A 195 5.50 -3.24 -9.74
C LYS A 195 4.09 -3.83 -9.69
N PHE A 196 3.10 -3.21 -10.31
CA PHE A 196 1.74 -3.75 -10.34
C PHE A 196 1.59 -5.02 -11.17
N VAL A 197 2.34 -5.15 -12.26
CA VAL A 197 2.45 -6.43 -12.99
C VAL A 197 3.04 -7.52 -12.09
N ALA A 198 4.04 -7.19 -11.28
CA ALA A 198 4.58 -8.14 -10.30
C ALA A 198 3.58 -8.48 -9.17
N ASP A 199 2.82 -7.50 -8.66
CA ASP A 199 1.76 -7.76 -7.68
C ASP A 199 0.63 -8.65 -8.28
N LEU A 200 0.37 -8.58 -9.59
CA LEU A 200 -0.55 -9.50 -10.27
C LEU A 200 -0.07 -10.95 -10.25
N PHE A 201 1.20 -11.21 -10.58
CA PHE A 201 1.76 -12.56 -10.48
C PHE A 201 1.73 -13.10 -9.05
N LYS A 202 1.94 -12.21 -8.08
CA LYS A 202 1.77 -12.56 -6.67
C LYS A 202 0.33 -12.96 -6.36
N ALA A 203 -0.65 -12.20 -6.85
CA ALA A 203 -2.07 -12.49 -6.64
C ALA A 203 -2.52 -13.80 -7.30
N PHE A 204 -1.98 -14.15 -8.49
CA PHE A 204 -2.25 -15.45 -9.11
C PHE A 204 -1.80 -16.62 -8.24
N TRP A 205 -0.64 -16.50 -7.59
CA TRP A 205 -0.17 -17.50 -6.63
C TRP A 205 -1.03 -17.55 -5.37
N ASP A 206 -1.36 -16.39 -4.78
CA ASP A 206 -2.20 -16.33 -3.58
C ASP A 206 -3.63 -16.84 -3.83
N CYS A 207 -4.12 -16.79 -5.08
CA CYS A 207 -5.41 -17.36 -5.50
C CYS A 207 -5.33 -18.82 -5.99
N GLU A 208 -4.16 -19.47 -5.87
CA GLU A 208 -3.95 -20.88 -6.24
C GLU A 208 -4.30 -21.19 -7.70
N MET A 209 -4.01 -20.25 -8.62
CA MET A 209 -4.24 -20.46 -10.05
C MET A 209 -3.37 -21.59 -10.58
N SER A 210 -3.89 -22.42 -11.48
CA SER A 210 -3.22 -23.62 -11.99
C SER A 210 -1.90 -23.36 -12.71
N PHE A 211 -1.72 -22.15 -13.27
CA PHE A 211 -0.50 -21.72 -13.96
C PHE A 211 0.47 -20.94 -13.06
N ALA A 212 0.13 -20.74 -11.78
CA ALA A 212 0.98 -19.98 -10.87
C ALA A 212 2.28 -20.73 -10.57
N ASN A 213 3.39 -19.99 -10.51
CA ASN A 213 4.72 -20.55 -10.29
C ASN A 213 5.35 -19.92 -9.04
N GLU A 214 5.94 -20.77 -8.18
CA GLU A 214 6.48 -20.33 -6.89
C GLU A 214 7.65 -19.37 -7.05
N LEU A 215 8.59 -19.70 -7.95
CA LEU A 215 9.75 -18.84 -8.22
C LEU A 215 9.29 -17.48 -8.77
N LEU A 216 8.32 -17.47 -9.68
CA LEU A 216 7.75 -16.24 -10.20
C LEU A 216 7.06 -15.42 -9.10
N PHE A 217 6.34 -16.06 -8.18
CA PHE A 217 5.75 -15.42 -7.00
C PHE A 217 6.82 -14.79 -6.10
N ILE A 218 7.93 -15.51 -5.84
CA ILE A 218 9.02 -15.01 -4.98
C ILE A 218 9.70 -13.81 -5.63
N LEU A 219 10.10 -13.92 -6.91
CA LEU A 219 10.78 -12.86 -7.65
C LEU A 219 9.89 -11.63 -7.83
N SER A 220 8.61 -11.84 -8.15
CA SER A 220 7.64 -10.75 -8.29
C SER A 220 7.40 -10.03 -6.95
N GLY A 221 7.27 -10.80 -5.87
CA GLY A 221 7.14 -10.25 -4.52
C GLY A 221 8.35 -9.41 -4.10
N LEU A 222 9.57 -9.85 -4.45
CA LEU A 222 10.81 -9.12 -4.23
C LEU A 222 10.88 -7.84 -5.08
N TRP A 223 10.62 -7.94 -6.39
CA TRP A 223 10.63 -6.80 -7.31
C TRP A 223 9.66 -5.69 -6.87
N ALA A 224 8.40 -6.05 -6.59
CA ALA A 224 7.40 -5.10 -6.13
C ALA A 224 7.82 -4.42 -4.80
N ALA A 225 8.52 -5.13 -3.92
CA ALA A 225 9.06 -4.58 -2.69
C ALA A 225 10.18 -3.57 -2.96
N MET A 226 11.16 -3.92 -3.79
CA MET A 226 12.28 -3.05 -4.15
C MET A 226 11.80 -1.76 -4.81
N VAL A 227 10.91 -1.86 -5.81
CA VAL A 227 10.34 -0.69 -6.49
C VAL A 227 9.59 0.21 -5.51
N SER A 228 8.78 -0.37 -4.62
CA SER A 228 8.06 0.39 -3.59
C SER A 228 9.03 1.13 -2.67
N THR A 229 10.06 0.45 -2.16
CA THR A 229 11.08 1.04 -1.29
C THR A 229 11.83 2.17 -2.00
N HIS A 230 12.22 1.96 -3.26
CA HIS A 230 12.88 2.99 -4.07
C HIS A 230 12.01 4.25 -4.23
N LYS A 231 10.71 4.08 -4.49
CA LYS A 231 9.75 5.19 -4.58
C LYS A 231 9.66 5.97 -3.25
N TYR A 232 9.64 5.27 -2.11
CA TYR A 232 9.66 5.93 -0.80
C TYR A 232 10.98 6.66 -0.53
N ALA A 233 12.12 6.07 -0.88
CA ALA A 233 13.43 6.71 -0.74
C ALA A 233 13.52 8.01 -1.55
N ILE A 234 13.04 8.00 -2.81
CA ILE A 234 12.98 9.22 -3.63
C ILE A 234 12.07 10.28 -3.01
N LYS A 235 10.91 9.89 -2.47
CA LYS A 235 10.00 10.84 -1.81
C LYS A 235 10.61 11.46 -0.55
N ALA A 236 11.43 10.70 0.19
CA ALA A 236 12.10 11.18 1.39
C ALA A 236 13.31 12.08 1.10
N ALA A 237 13.92 11.95 -0.08
CA ALA A 237 15.05 12.77 -0.52
C ALA A 237 14.63 14.12 -1.15
N LYS A 238 13.33 14.41 -1.21
CA LYS A 238 12.75 15.67 -1.70
C LYS A 238 12.24 16.49 -0.53
#